data_AF-A0A6G0FGI2-F1
#
_entry.id   AF-A0A6G0FGI2-F1
#
_cell.length_a   1.000
_cell.length_b   1.000
_cell.length_c   1.000
_cell.angle_alpha   90.00
_cell.angle_beta   90.00
_cell.angle_gamma   90.00
#
_symmetry.space_group_name_H-M   'P 1'
#
loop_
_entity.id
_entity.type
_entity.pdbx_description
1 polymer ?
#
loop_
_entity_poly.entity_id
_entity_poly.type
_entity_poly.pdbx_seq_one_letter_code
_entity_poly.pdbx_strand_id
1 'polypeptide(L)'
;MSSYEVLYQAAALCLTYPDDDFRARLPLLREAAPQLRAFTDHAAVTPPRELAAHYVDVFDLEHGHSLYLTWWRDGDARRRGISLERLKELYHANGLEFTGEELPDFLPAVLEFSSRTGTDDLLREHRDCLERLRARLTEAGTPYATVLDAVCATLPTAPTAGRP
;
A
#
# COMPACT_ATOMS: atom_id res chain seq x y z
N MET A 1 4.49 -17.30 10.31
CA MET A 1 4.39 -17.42 8.85
C MET A 1 3.08 -16.78 8.47
N SER A 2 3.09 -15.52 8.02
CA SER A 2 1.85 -14.79 7.78
C SER A 2 1.21 -15.32 6.50
N SER A 3 -0.01 -15.89 6.57
CA SER A 3 -0.75 -16.44 5.41
C SER A 3 -1.13 -15.40 4.34
N TYR A 4 -0.60 -14.17 4.43
CA TYR A 4 -1.02 -13.01 3.65
C TYR A 4 0.02 -12.51 2.66
N GLU A 5 1.12 -13.24 2.45
CA GLU A 5 2.18 -12.87 1.49
C GLU A 5 1.60 -12.56 0.10
N VAL A 6 0.80 -13.49 -0.44
CA VAL A 6 0.11 -13.31 -1.73
C VAL A 6 -0.80 -12.08 -1.75
N LEU A 7 -1.50 -11.81 -0.65
CA LEU A 7 -2.37 -10.64 -0.53
C LEU A 7 -1.54 -9.36 -0.54
N TYR A 8 -0.41 -9.30 0.16
CA TYR A 8 0.45 -8.12 0.19
C TYR A 8 1.08 -7.85 -1.17
N GLN A 9 1.56 -8.88 -1.88
CA GLN A 9 2.07 -8.69 -3.24
C GLN A 9 0.97 -8.21 -4.20
N ALA A 10 -0.23 -8.80 -4.11
CA ALA A 10 -1.34 -8.39 -4.94
C ALA A 10 -1.81 -6.96 -4.62
N ALA A 11 -1.82 -6.58 -3.35
CA ALA A 11 -2.16 -5.23 -2.91
C ALA A 11 -1.11 -4.21 -3.37
N ALA A 12 0.18 -4.56 -3.33
CA ALA A 12 1.25 -3.73 -3.87
C ALA A 12 1.00 -3.41 -5.35
N LEU A 13 0.72 -4.44 -6.17
CA LEU A 13 0.44 -4.29 -7.60
C LEU A 13 -0.84 -3.47 -7.87
N CYS A 14 -1.86 -3.59 -7.03
CA CYS A 14 -3.09 -2.80 -7.14
C CYS A 14 -2.90 -1.32 -6.75
N LEU A 15 -1.84 -0.99 -6.03
CA LEU A 15 -1.51 0.36 -5.56
C LEU A 15 -0.32 0.97 -6.32
N THR A 16 0.21 0.29 -7.34
CA THR A 16 1.16 0.86 -8.31
C THR A 16 0.44 1.40 -9.54
N TYR A 17 1.14 2.20 -10.34
CA TYR A 17 0.59 2.74 -11.59
C TYR A 17 0.06 1.61 -12.49
N PRO A 18 -1.19 1.70 -12.98
CA PRO A 18 -1.84 0.62 -13.73
C PRO A 18 -1.40 0.59 -15.20
N ASP A 19 -0.17 0.12 -15.43
CA ASP A 19 0.41 -0.08 -16.77
C ASP A 19 -0.10 -1.37 -17.47
N ASP A 20 0.39 -1.66 -18.68
CA ASP A 20 0.07 -2.85 -19.46
C ASP A 20 0.44 -4.14 -18.72
N ASP A 21 1.55 -4.15 -17.97
CA ASP A 21 1.94 -5.29 -17.13
C ASP A 21 0.93 -5.57 -16.01
N PHE A 22 0.44 -4.53 -15.33
CA PHE A 22 -0.64 -4.68 -14.35
C PHE A 22 -1.90 -5.26 -15.01
N ARG A 23 -2.23 -4.78 -16.21
CA ARG A 23 -3.39 -5.27 -16.97
C ARG A 23 -3.27 -6.75 -17.33
N ALA A 24 -2.08 -7.19 -17.76
CA ALA A 24 -1.81 -8.58 -18.07
C ALA A 24 -1.93 -9.49 -16.83
N ARG A 25 -1.61 -8.96 -15.64
CA ARG A 25 -1.66 -9.70 -14.36
C ARG A 25 -3.03 -9.70 -13.70
N LEU A 26 -3.98 -8.84 -14.10
CA LEU A 26 -5.31 -8.75 -13.50
C LEU A 26 -6.04 -10.10 -13.31
N PRO A 27 -6.08 -11.02 -14.31
CA PRO A 27 -6.74 -12.32 -14.12
C PRO A 27 -6.12 -13.12 -12.97
N LEU A 28 -4.79 -13.13 -12.88
CA LEU A 28 -4.05 -13.83 -11.83
C LEU A 28 -4.32 -13.20 -10.46
N LEU A 29 -4.32 -11.86 -10.37
CA LEU A 29 -4.61 -11.14 -9.12
C LEU A 29 -6.00 -11.47 -8.57
N ARG A 30 -7.01 -11.60 -9.46
CA ARG A 30 -8.39 -11.97 -9.09
C ARG A 30 -8.51 -13.36 -8.49
N GLU A 31 -7.67 -14.29 -8.94
CA GLU A 31 -7.64 -15.68 -8.47
C GLU A 31 -6.81 -15.81 -7.18
N ALA A 32 -5.63 -15.19 -7.15
CA ALA A 32 -4.69 -15.32 -6.06
C ALA A 32 -5.10 -14.53 -4.79
N ALA A 33 -5.77 -13.40 -4.94
CA ALA A 33 -6.20 -12.53 -3.84
C ALA A 33 -7.69 -12.18 -3.96
N PRO A 34 -8.61 -13.12 -3.65
CA PRO A 34 -10.05 -12.88 -3.74
C PRO A 34 -10.55 -11.72 -2.88
N GLN A 35 -9.81 -11.34 -1.84
CA GLN A 35 -10.08 -10.17 -1.00
C GLN A 35 -9.98 -8.85 -1.80
N LEU A 36 -9.20 -8.82 -2.88
CA LEU A 36 -9.02 -7.65 -3.76
C LEU A 36 -9.97 -7.67 -4.96
N ARG A 37 -10.97 -8.57 -4.96
CA ARG A 37 -11.88 -8.76 -6.09
C ARG A 37 -12.64 -7.48 -6.44
N ALA A 38 -13.08 -6.70 -5.46
CA ALA A 38 -13.82 -5.46 -5.71
C ALA A 38 -13.00 -4.48 -6.59
N PHE A 39 -11.74 -4.24 -6.23
CA PHE A 39 -10.85 -3.40 -7.02
C PHE A 39 -10.51 -4.03 -8.37
N THR A 40 -10.18 -5.33 -8.41
CA THR A 40 -9.76 -6.00 -9.65
C THR A 40 -10.92 -6.21 -10.64
N ASP A 41 -12.17 -6.30 -10.20
CA ASP A 41 -13.37 -6.23 -11.04
C ASP A 41 -13.58 -4.83 -11.60
N HIS A 42 -13.47 -3.79 -10.77
CA HIS A 42 -13.51 -2.41 -11.23
C HIS A 42 -12.42 -2.16 -12.28
N ALA A 43 -11.17 -2.48 -11.97
CA ALA A 43 -10.04 -2.32 -12.88
C ALA A 43 -10.26 -3.06 -14.20
N ALA A 44 -10.81 -4.29 -14.18
CA ALA A 44 -11.05 -5.08 -15.39
C ALA A 44 -12.07 -4.45 -16.35
N VAL A 45 -13.09 -3.76 -15.84
CA VAL A 45 -14.12 -3.12 -16.68
C VAL A 45 -13.78 -1.68 -17.06
N THR A 46 -12.87 -1.02 -16.34
CA THR A 46 -12.43 0.36 -16.61
C THR A 46 -11.40 0.39 -17.76
N PRO A 47 -11.53 1.33 -18.72
CA PRO A 47 -10.53 1.51 -19.79
C PRO A 47 -9.15 1.86 -19.22
N PRO A 48 -8.03 1.33 -19.78
CA PRO A 48 -6.70 1.50 -19.20
C PRO A 48 -6.29 2.96 -18.99
N ARG A 49 -6.59 3.83 -19.97
CA ARG A 49 -6.29 5.28 -19.87
C ARG A 49 -7.08 5.97 -18.78
N GLU A 50 -8.33 5.57 -18.57
CA GLU A 50 -9.18 6.13 -17.52
C GLU A 50 -8.72 5.67 -16.14
N LEU A 51 -8.34 4.39 -16.01
CA LEU A 51 -7.79 3.86 -14.76
C LEU A 51 -6.47 4.54 -14.39
N ALA A 52 -5.59 4.76 -15.37
CA ALA A 52 -4.33 5.48 -15.18
C ALA A 52 -4.54 6.96 -14.82
N ALA A 53 -5.48 7.64 -15.48
CA ALA A 53 -5.82 9.02 -15.15
C ALA A 53 -6.40 9.12 -13.73
N HIS A 54 -7.29 8.20 -13.37
CA HIS A 54 -7.87 8.13 -12.04
C HIS A 54 -6.83 7.77 -10.96
N TYR A 55 -5.83 6.93 -11.27
CA TYR A 55 -4.71 6.68 -10.36
C TYR A 55 -3.93 7.96 -10.05
N VAL A 56 -3.56 8.71 -11.10
CA VAL A 56 -2.83 9.98 -10.94
C VAL A 56 -3.66 10.98 -10.17
N ASP A 57 -4.94 11.15 -10.51
CA ASP A 57 -5.85 12.04 -9.81
C ASP A 57 -5.96 11.70 -8.32
N VAL A 58 -6.22 10.43 -7.98
CA VAL A 58 -6.36 10.01 -6.59
C VAL A 58 -5.07 10.19 -5.80
N PHE A 59 -3.93 9.73 -6.32
CA PHE A 59 -2.68 9.70 -5.56
C PHE A 59 -1.81 10.94 -5.73
N ASP A 60 -2.31 11.96 -6.42
CA ASP A 60 -1.66 13.26 -6.50
C ASP A 60 -1.46 13.85 -5.10
N LEU A 61 -0.29 14.45 -4.90
CA LEU A 61 0.12 14.99 -3.60
C LEU A 61 -0.79 16.14 -3.13
N GLU A 62 -1.47 16.83 -4.05
CA GLU A 62 -2.39 17.92 -3.75
C GLU A 62 -3.72 17.43 -3.15
N HIS A 63 -4.14 16.18 -3.43
CA HIS A 63 -5.38 15.60 -2.90
C HIS A 63 -5.22 14.97 -1.52
N GLY A 64 -3.98 14.89 -0.99
CA GLY A 64 -3.73 14.40 0.36
C GLY A 64 -4.02 12.90 0.55
N HIS A 65 -3.86 12.11 -0.52
CA HIS A 65 -3.92 10.64 -0.50
C HIS A 65 -2.54 10.00 -0.75
N SER A 66 -1.46 10.70 -0.42
CA SER A 66 -0.09 10.24 -0.68
C SER A 66 0.18 8.81 -0.18
N LEU A 67 0.74 7.96 -1.03
CA LEU A 67 1.14 6.58 -0.71
C LEU A 67 2.45 6.49 0.07
N TYR A 68 3.09 7.62 0.34
CA TYR A 68 4.36 7.69 1.08
C TYR A 68 4.10 7.81 2.58
N LEU A 69 4.39 6.75 3.33
CA LEU A 69 4.00 6.62 4.74
C LEU A 69 4.68 7.64 5.66
N THR A 70 5.90 8.07 5.32
CA THR A 70 6.63 9.06 6.14
C THR A 70 6.03 10.46 6.04
N TRP A 71 5.34 10.81 4.96
CA TRP A 71 4.61 12.10 4.86
C TRP A 71 3.52 12.23 5.93
N TRP A 72 2.85 11.13 6.27
CA TRP A 72 1.78 11.10 7.27
C TRP A 72 2.30 11.17 8.70
N ARG A 73 3.53 10.72 8.93
CA ARG A 73 4.13 10.56 10.26
C ARG A 73 5.07 11.72 10.63
N ASP A 74 5.86 12.18 9.66
CA ASP A 74 6.95 13.11 9.85
C ASP A 74 6.68 14.38 9.02
N GLY A 75 5.93 15.31 9.61
CA GLY A 75 5.59 16.59 8.99
C GLY A 75 6.76 17.56 8.76
N ASP A 76 8.00 17.16 9.08
CA ASP A 76 9.22 17.95 8.85
C ASP A 76 10.24 17.14 8.03
N ALA A 77 10.84 17.80 7.02
CA ALA A 77 11.76 17.18 6.07
C ALA A 77 12.96 16.50 6.73
N ARG A 78 13.44 16.98 7.88
CA ARG A 78 14.58 16.34 8.58
C ARG A 78 14.19 15.02 9.20
N ARG A 79 13.03 14.96 9.86
CA ARG A 79 12.54 13.72 10.48
C ARG A 79 12.24 12.67 9.42
N ARG A 80 11.66 13.11 8.31
CA ARG A 80 11.44 12.27 7.15
C ARG A 80 12.74 11.67 6.62
N GLY A 81 13.81 12.45 6.50
CA GLY A 81 15.13 11.96 6.09
C GLY A 81 15.62 10.80 6.97
N ILE A 82 15.51 10.92 8.29
CA ILE A 82 15.92 9.87 9.24
C ILE A 82 15.07 8.61 9.08
N SER A 83 13.75 8.76 8.93
CA SER A 83 12.85 7.63 8.70
C SER A 83 13.15 6.88 7.40
N LEU A 84 13.48 7.61 6.33
CA LEU A 84 13.87 7.03 5.05
C LEU A 84 15.17 6.24 5.14
N GLU A 85 16.20 6.78 5.80
CA GLU A 85 17.47 6.07 5.98
C GLU A 85 17.29 4.79 6.81
N ARG A 86 16.51 4.83 7.90
CA ARG A 86 16.17 3.63 8.70
C ARG A 86 15.47 2.57 7.85
N LEU A 87 14.55 2.96 6.98
CA LEU A 87 13.88 2.02 6.08
C LEU A 87 14.87 1.41 5.08
N LYS A 88 15.78 2.19 4.48
CA LYS A 88 16.81 1.63 3.58
C LYS A 88 17.66 0.59 4.30
N GLU A 89 18.14 0.89 5.51
CA GLU A 89 18.94 -0.06 6.30
C GLU A 89 18.17 -1.35 6.58
N LEU A 90 16.86 -1.25 6.87
CA LEU A 90 16.01 -2.42 7.10
C LEU A 90 15.84 -3.28 5.85
N TYR A 91 15.66 -2.68 4.67
CA TYR A 91 15.57 -3.41 3.41
C TYR A 91 16.88 -4.13 3.10
N HIS A 92 18.01 -3.42 3.23
CA HIS A 92 19.34 -4.00 3.05
C HIS A 92 19.61 -5.15 4.03
N ALA A 93 19.21 -5.02 5.30
CA ALA A 93 19.35 -6.08 6.30
C ALA A 93 18.57 -7.36 5.97
N ASN A 94 17.52 -7.26 5.14
CA ASN A 94 16.74 -8.39 4.63
C ASN A 94 17.17 -8.85 3.23
N GLY A 95 18.32 -8.36 2.73
CA GLY A 95 18.85 -8.72 1.41
C GLY A 95 18.06 -8.12 0.24
N LEU A 96 17.24 -7.10 0.49
CA LEU A 96 16.51 -6.37 -0.54
C LEU A 96 17.26 -5.09 -0.89
N GLU A 97 17.50 -4.88 -2.19
CA GLU A 97 18.10 -3.66 -2.70
C GLU A 97 17.02 -2.77 -3.28
N PHE A 98 17.10 -1.48 -2.96
CA PHE A 98 16.14 -0.49 -3.38
C PHE A 98 16.74 0.32 -4.54
N THR A 99 16.15 0.24 -5.74
CA THR A 99 16.74 0.80 -6.97
C THR A 99 16.72 2.33 -7.03
N GLY A 100 16.01 2.99 -6.10
CA GLY A 100 15.96 4.44 -5.96
C GLY A 100 14.96 5.14 -6.89
N GLU A 101 14.21 4.38 -7.71
CA GLU A 101 13.13 4.92 -8.55
C GLU A 101 11.93 5.38 -7.71
N GLU A 102 11.64 4.67 -6.63
CA GLU A 102 10.59 5.02 -5.67
C GLU A 102 11.25 5.45 -4.34
N LEU A 103 10.53 5.64 -3.23
CA LEU A 103 11.14 5.78 -1.90
C LEU A 103 10.81 4.55 -1.05
N PRO A 104 11.64 4.16 -0.06
CA PRO A 104 11.40 2.95 0.72
C PRO A 104 10.18 3.04 1.64
N ASP A 105 9.60 4.24 1.79
CA ASP A 105 8.34 4.48 2.50
C ASP A 105 7.10 4.47 1.58
N PHE A 106 7.29 4.21 0.29
CA PHE A 106 6.20 4.03 -0.65
C PHE A 106 5.42 2.76 -0.27
N LEU A 107 4.11 2.88 -0.06
CA LEU A 107 3.27 1.81 0.47
C LEU A 107 3.36 0.51 -0.36
N PRO A 108 3.33 0.53 -1.71
CA PRO A 108 3.58 -0.68 -2.50
C PRO A 108 4.92 -1.34 -2.22
N ALA A 109 6.00 -0.58 -2.03
CA ALA A 109 7.31 -1.13 -1.67
C ALA A 109 7.29 -1.80 -0.29
N VAL A 110 6.60 -1.19 0.69
CA VAL A 110 6.43 -1.77 2.03
C VAL A 110 5.60 -3.05 1.99
N LEU A 111 4.55 -3.09 1.17
CA LEU A 111 3.73 -4.29 0.96
C LEU A 111 4.54 -5.41 0.29
N GLU A 112 5.33 -5.08 -0.73
CA GLU A 112 6.24 -6.04 -1.36
C GLU A 112 7.28 -6.56 -0.36
N PHE A 113 7.88 -5.67 0.44
CA PHE A 113 8.80 -6.06 1.50
C PHE A 113 8.13 -7.07 2.46
N SER A 114 6.92 -6.76 2.93
CA SER A 114 6.15 -7.64 3.81
C SER A 114 5.79 -8.97 3.16
N SER A 115 5.50 -8.98 1.85
CA SER A 115 5.29 -10.20 1.10
C SER A 115 6.55 -11.06 0.98
N ARG A 116 7.72 -10.45 0.76
CA ARG A 116 8.98 -11.18 0.52
C ARG A 116 9.62 -11.70 1.80
N THR A 117 9.48 -10.95 2.89
CA THR A 117 10.08 -11.27 4.19
C THR A 117 9.12 -12.04 5.11
N GLY A 118 7.82 -12.05 4.79
CA GLY A 118 6.77 -12.67 5.59
C GLY A 118 6.49 -11.96 6.92
N THR A 119 7.08 -10.76 7.14
CA THR A 119 6.82 -9.92 8.32
C THR A 119 5.92 -8.74 7.98
N ASP A 120 4.96 -8.46 8.86
CA ASP A 120 4.08 -7.28 8.75
C ASP A 120 4.44 -6.19 9.79
N ASP A 121 5.64 -6.23 10.36
CA ASP A 121 6.13 -5.26 11.36
C ASP A 121 6.06 -3.81 10.88
N LEU A 122 6.51 -3.53 9.64
CA LEU A 122 6.40 -2.21 9.03
C LEU A 122 4.95 -1.76 8.84
N LEU A 123 4.08 -2.68 8.39
CA LEU A 123 2.65 -2.38 8.24
C LEU A 123 1.99 -2.07 9.59
N ARG A 124 2.41 -2.76 10.67
CA ARG A 124 1.98 -2.46 12.04
C ARG A 124 2.53 -1.12 12.52
N GLU A 125 3.79 -0.80 12.26
CA GLU A 125 4.40 0.47 12.65
C GLU A 125 3.67 1.66 11.99
N HIS A 126 3.21 1.47 10.76
CA HIS A 126 2.48 2.48 9.99
C HIS A 126 0.95 2.31 10.00
N ARG A 127 0.38 1.49 10.90
CA ARG A 127 -1.06 1.19 10.95
C ARG A 127 -1.93 2.44 11.01
N ASP A 128 -1.56 3.41 11.84
CA ASP A 128 -2.27 4.69 11.96
C ASP A 128 -2.32 5.47 10.64
N CYS A 129 -1.24 5.40 9.84
CA CYS A 129 -1.17 6.04 8.53
C CYS A 129 -2.07 5.30 7.52
N LEU A 130 -2.04 3.97 7.53
CA LEU A 130 -2.89 3.14 6.67
C LEU A 130 -4.38 3.37 6.92
N GLU A 131 -4.79 3.44 8.19
CA GLU A 131 -6.19 3.67 8.56
C GLU A 131 -6.65 5.09 8.15
N ARG A 132 -5.80 6.11 8.29
CA ARG A 132 -6.12 7.47 7.81
C ARG A 132 -6.23 7.55 6.30
N LEU A 133 -5.29 6.94 5.58
CA LEU A 133 -5.33 6.89 4.12
C LEU A 133 -6.58 6.14 3.65
N ARG A 134 -6.91 5.00 4.27
CA ARG A 134 -8.13 4.24 4.03
C ARG A 134 -9.39 5.07 4.25
N ALA A 135 -9.48 5.78 5.38
CA ALA A 135 -10.63 6.63 5.68
C ALA A 135 -10.82 7.69 4.59
N ARG A 136 -9.74 8.39 4.21
CA ARG A 136 -9.80 9.40 3.16
C ARG A 136 -10.18 8.84 1.79
N LEU A 137 -9.62 7.70 1.41
CA LEU A 137 -9.96 7.03 0.14
C LEU A 137 -11.42 6.55 0.13
N THR A 138 -11.95 6.16 1.29
CA THR A 138 -13.37 5.79 1.47
C THR A 138 -14.27 7.03 1.36
N GLU A 139 -13.92 8.13 2.02
CA GLU A 139 -14.65 9.40 1.96
C GLU A 139 -14.68 9.97 0.55
N ALA A 140 -13.58 9.82 -0.21
CA ALA A 140 -13.50 10.19 -1.62
C ALA A 140 -14.21 9.19 -2.56
N GLY A 141 -14.73 8.07 -2.04
CA GLY A 141 -15.47 7.07 -2.84
C GLY A 141 -14.59 6.28 -3.81
N THR A 142 -13.30 6.19 -3.55
CA THR A 142 -12.34 5.57 -4.49
C THR A 142 -12.34 4.03 -4.35
N PRO A 143 -12.17 3.28 -5.45
CA PRO A 143 -12.05 1.82 -5.41
C PRO A 143 -10.78 1.34 -4.67
N TYR A 144 -9.74 2.18 -4.58
CA TYR A 144 -8.49 1.88 -3.85
C TYR A 144 -8.71 1.69 -2.34
N ALA A 145 -9.78 2.27 -1.78
CA ALA A 145 -10.16 2.03 -0.38
C ALA A 145 -10.34 0.53 -0.09
N THR A 146 -10.89 -0.23 -1.04
CA THR A 146 -11.12 -1.68 -0.89
C THR A 146 -9.83 -2.48 -0.77
N VAL A 147 -8.74 -1.99 -1.38
CA VAL A 147 -7.41 -2.61 -1.28
C VAL A 147 -6.84 -2.40 0.13
N LEU A 148 -6.94 -1.18 0.66
CA LEU A 148 -6.50 -0.89 2.04
C LEU A 148 -7.37 -1.58 3.08
N ASP A 149 -8.66 -1.74 2.83
CA ASP A 149 -9.56 -2.52 3.67
C ASP A 149 -9.03 -3.95 3.86
N ALA A 150 -8.67 -4.62 2.75
CA ALA A 150 -8.13 -5.96 2.79
C ALA A 150 -6.78 -6.03 3.53
N VAL A 151 -5.88 -5.07 3.32
CA VAL A 151 -4.59 -5.00 4.02
C VAL A 151 -4.80 -4.76 5.52
N CYS A 152 -5.56 -3.75 5.91
CA CYS A 152 -5.82 -3.41 7.31
C CYS A 152 -6.52 -4.55 8.07
N ALA A 153 -7.37 -5.33 7.40
CA ALA A 153 -8.03 -6.49 7.98
C ALA A 153 -7.06 -7.62 8.39
N THR A 154 -5.86 -7.67 7.79
CA THR A 154 -4.82 -8.64 8.18
C THR A 154 -4.03 -8.22 9.41
N LEU A 155 -4.05 -6.94 9.76
CA LEU A 155 -3.29 -6.40 10.87
C LEU A 155 -4.11 -6.57 12.15
N PRO A 156 -3.54 -7.12 13.24
CA PRO A 156 -4.25 -7.27 14.50
C PRO A 156 -4.81 -5.92 14.93
N THR A 157 -6.07 -5.92 15.36
CA THR A 157 -6.65 -4.73 15.99
C THR A 157 -5.78 -4.40 17.19
N ALA A 158 -5.33 -3.14 17.30
CA ALA A 158 -4.69 -2.69 18.52
C ALA A 158 -5.60 -3.07 19.70
N PRO A 159 -5.08 -3.63 20.80
CA PRO A 159 -5.91 -3.89 21.96
C PRO A 159 -6.57 -2.56 22.31
N THR A 160 -7.90 -2.54 22.29
CA THR A 160 -8.70 -1.42 22.76
C THR A 160 -8.22 -1.17 24.17
N ALA A 161 -7.40 -0.12 24.36
CA ALA A 161 -7.01 0.33 25.68
C ALA A 161 -8.32 0.65 26.40
N GLY A 162 -8.72 -0.24 27.31
CA GLY A 162 -9.87 -0.04 28.17
C GLY A 162 -9.69 1.32 28.83
N ARG A 163 -10.57 2.25 28.47
CA ARG A 163 -10.63 3.54 29.13
C ARG A 163 -11.01 3.27 30.60
N PRO A 164 -10.27 3.81 31.58
CA PRO A 164 -10.65 3.71 32.99
C PRO A 164 -12.01 4.36 33.26
#